data_AF-A0A7C1I4I9-F1
#
_entry.id   AF-A0A7C1I4I9-F1
#
_cell.length_a   1.000
_cell.length_b   1.000
_cell.length_c   1.000
_cell.angle_alpha   90.00
_cell.angle_beta   90.00
_cell.angle_gamma   90.00
#
_symmetry.space_group_name_H-M   'P 1'
#
loop_
_entity.id
_entity.type
_entity.pdbx_description
1 polymer ?
#
loop_
_entity_poly.entity_id
_entity_poly.type
_entity_poly.pdbx_seq_one_letter_code
_entity_poly.pdbx_strand_id
1 'polypeptide(L)'
;MDLNQDGVYQPSEPNAPTDPNGLFRFEYLDAPETYALGLILPEGWSQTAPGAAEGYQYLIDADPNNTYGPFDFGVVQGPLVEQTDLADFALLSQYWLQSDCDANNDFCCGMDINRSGAVDQTDLLLFCERWLSKRAKDSRL
;
A
#
# COMPACT_ATOMS: atom_id res chain seq x y z
N MET A 1 5.42 -16.76 -1.61
CA MET A 1 5.37 -16.86 -3.07
C MET A 1 4.63 -18.13 -3.39
N ASP A 2 3.53 -18.04 -4.10
CA ASP A 2 2.72 -19.20 -4.43
C ASP A 2 3.19 -19.78 -5.76
N LEU A 3 4.16 -20.71 -5.69
CA LEU A 3 4.81 -21.25 -6.88
C LEU A 3 3.97 -22.34 -7.56
N ASN A 4 3.06 -22.98 -6.82
CA ASN A 4 2.21 -24.05 -7.33
C ASN A 4 0.78 -23.57 -7.68
N GLN A 5 0.49 -22.28 -7.44
CA GLN A 5 -0.75 -21.58 -7.75
C GLN A 5 -1.99 -22.16 -7.08
N ASP A 6 -1.85 -22.69 -5.86
CA ASP A 6 -2.97 -23.36 -5.16
C ASP A 6 -3.69 -22.49 -4.11
N GLY A 7 -3.18 -21.28 -3.84
CA GLY A 7 -3.79 -20.31 -2.94
C GLY A 7 -3.51 -20.57 -1.46
N VAL A 8 -2.63 -21.52 -1.12
CA VAL A 8 -2.34 -21.90 0.26
C VAL A 8 -0.85 -21.82 0.52
N TYR A 9 -0.43 -21.02 1.50
CA TYR A 9 0.99 -21.00 1.88
C TYR A 9 1.48 -22.39 2.31
N GLN A 10 2.54 -22.89 1.68
CA GLN A 10 3.22 -24.11 2.12
C GLN A 10 4.65 -23.82 2.61
N PRO A 11 5.19 -24.59 3.58
CA PRO A 11 6.55 -24.39 4.07
C PRO A 11 7.66 -24.51 3.01
N SER A 12 7.39 -25.18 1.90
CA SER A 12 8.30 -25.30 0.75
C SER A 12 8.35 -24.05 -0.12
N GLU A 13 7.45 -23.09 0.10
CA GLU A 13 7.34 -21.90 -0.70
C GLU A 13 8.23 -20.75 -0.19
N PRO A 14 8.88 -20.00 -1.10
CA PRO A 14 9.69 -18.85 -0.71
C PRO A 14 8.86 -17.81 0.06
N ASN A 15 9.42 -17.32 1.16
CA ASN A 15 8.89 -16.20 1.93
C ASN A 15 9.98 -15.15 2.12
N ALA A 16 9.57 -13.89 2.23
CA ALA A 16 10.47 -12.75 2.41
C ALA A 16 9.95 -11.92 3.58
N PRO A 17 10.47 -12.10 4.81
CA PRO A 17 10.11 -11.22 5.90
C PRO A 17 10.62 -9.81 5.61
N THR A 18 9.75 -8.82 5.85
CA THR A 18 10.10 -7.40 5.74
C THR A 18 11.03 -7.00 6.88
N ASP A 19 12.10 -6.28 6.56
CA ASP A 19 13.04 -5.75 7.54
C ASP A 19 12.48 -4.52 8.29
N PRO A 20 13.16 -4.01 9.32
CA PRO A 20 12.71 -2.83 10.08
C PRO A 20 12.60 -1.54 9.26
N ASN A 21 13.23 -1.48 8.07
CA ASN A 21 13.15 -0.34 7.15
C ASN A 21 12.04 -0.53 6.10
N GLY A 22 11.29 -1.64 6.16
CA GLY A 22 10.23 -1.94 5.21
C GLY A 22 10.72 -2.59 3.91
N LEU A 23 11.99 -3.00 3.85
CA LEU A 23 12.58 -3.65 2.68
C LEU A 23 12.42 -5.16 2.75
N PHE A 24 12.25 -5.80 1.59
CA PHE A 24 12.24 -7.27 1.50
C PHE A 24 12.81 -7.73 0.16
N ARG A 25 13.21 -9.00 0.12
CA ARG A 25 13.78 -9.66 -1.05
C ARG A 25 13.32 -11.10 -1.12
N PHE A 26 12.90 -11.55 -2.30
CA PHE A 26 12.71 -12.96 -2.58
C PHE A 26 14.04 -13.57 -2.98
N GLU A 27 14.56 -14.47 -2.16
CA GLU A 27 15.73 -15.26 -2.51
C GLU A 27 15.29 -16.46 -3.37
N TYR A 28 16.16 -16.90 -4.28
CA TYR A 28 15.94 -18.08 -5.13
C TYR A 28 14.79 -17.98 -6.14
N LEU A 29 14.67 -16.84 -6.84
CA LEU A 29 13.86 -16.78 -8.06
C LEU A 29 14.62 -17.43 -9.22
N ASP A 30 13.98 -18.34 -9.95
CA ASP A 30 14.62 -19.09 -11.04
C ASP A 30 14.86 -18.21 -12.28
N ALA A 31 14.01 -17.20 -12.50
CA ALA A 31 14.11 -16.24 -13.61
C ALA A 31 13.37 -14.92 -13.32
N PRO A 32 13.64 -13.84 -14.07
CA PRO A 32 12.79 -12.65 -14.07
C PRO A 32 11.44 -12.98 -14.72
N GLU A 33 10.40 -13.14 -13.91
CA GLU A 33 9.05 -13.56 -14.35
C GLU A 33 7.95 -12.91 -13.49
N THR A 34 6.69 -13.13 -13.87
CA THR A 34 5.54 -12.75 -13.07
C THR A 34 5.20 -13.86 -12.07
N TYR A 35 5.27 -13.55 -10.78
CA TYR A 35 5.01 -14.51 -9.70
C TYR A 35 3.76 -14.15 -8.90
N ALA A 36 3.02 -15.18 -8.43
CA ALA A 36 1.95 -15.01 -7.48
C ALA A 36 2.50 -14.90 -6.05
N LEU A 37 2.04 -13.89 -5.30
CA LEU A 37 2.47 -13.63 -3.94
C LEU A 37 1.31 -13.51 -2.97
N GLY A 38 1.35 -14.26 -1.87
CA GLY A 38 0.53 -13.98 -0.69
C GLY A 38 1.21 -12.94 0.21
N LEU A 39 0.47 -11.90 0.61
CA LEU A 39 0.90 -10.89 1.58
C LEU A 39 0.21 -11.13 2.92
N ILE A 40 0.99 -11.29 3.99
CA ILE A 40 0.46 -11.32 5.36
C ILE A 40 0.49 -9.90 5.90
N LEU A 41 -0.68 -9.28 6.04
CA LEU A 41 -0.81 -7.96 6.66
C LEU A 41 -0.75 -8.09 8.18
N PRO A 42 0.10 -7.31 8.88
CA PRO A 42 0.04 -7.23 10.34
C PRO A 42 -1.32 -6.67 10.81
N GLU A 43 -1.69 -6.96 12.05
CA GLU A 43 -2.94 -6.44 12.63
C GLU A 43 -2.98 -4.90 12.55
N GLY A 44 -4.10 -4.36 12.04
CA GLY A 44 -4.28 -2.92 11.88
C GLY A 44 -3.60 -2.32 10.64
N TRP A 45 -3.07 -3.12 9.72
CA TRP A 45 -2.52 -2.66 8.44
C TRP A 45 -3.45 -2.98 7.27
N SER A 46 -3.29 -2.19 6.21
CA SER A 46 -4.09 -2.24 5.00
C SER A 46 -3.21 -2.20 3.77
N GLN A 47 -3.64 -2.82 2.68
CA GLN A 47 -2.93 -2.81 1.41
C GLN A 47 -3.63 -1.91 0.39
N THR A 48 -2.90 -0.98 -0.21
CA THR A 48 -3.42 -0.03 -1.21
C THR A 48 -2.98 -0.38 -2.64
N ALA A 49 -1.94 -1.21 -2.81
CA ALA A 49 -1.43 -1.65 -4.10
C ALA A 49 -0.71 -3.00 -4.04
N PRO A 50 -0.68 -3.80 -5.12
CA PRO A 50 -1.73 -3.85 -6.11
C PRO A 50 -3.06 -4.19 -5.42
N GLY A 51 -4.12 -3.43 -5.71
CA GLY A 51 -5.43 -3.63 -5.08
C GLY A 51 -5.94 -5.07 -5.20
N ALA A 52 -6.83 -5.47 -4.28
CA ALA A 52 -7.29 -6.85 -4.07
C ALA A 52 -7.34 -7.70 -5.35
N ALA A 53 -6.48 -8.71 -5.40
CA ALA A 53 -6.49 -9.75 -6.43
C ALA A 53 -7.40 -10.91 -5.99
N GLU A 54 -7.91 -11.68 -6.95
CA GLU A 54 -8.65 -12.90 -6.66
C GLU A 54 -7.78 -13.86 -5.81
N GLY A 55 -8.28 -14.30 -4.66
CA GLY A 55 -7.58 -15.26 -3.80
C GLY A 55 -6.41 -14.71 -2.97
N TYR A 56 -6.27 -13.39 -2.79
CA TYR A 56 -5.15 -12.77 -2.04
C TYR A 56 -3.74 -13.01 -2.65
N GLN A 57 -3.68 -13.40 -3.93
CA GLN A 57 -2.45 -13.59 -4.68
C GLN A 57 -2.15 -12.39 -5.58
N TYR A 58 -1.05 -11.69 -5.33
CA TYR A 58 -0.61 -10.55 -6.15
C TYR A 58 0.35 -11.04 -7.24
N LEU A 59 0.10 -10.67 -8.50
CA LEU A 59 1.06 -10.85 -9.58
C LEU A 59 2.08 -9.71 -9.55
N ILE A 60 3.35 -10.05 -9.35
CA ILE A 60 4.46 -9.10 -9.38
C ILE A 60 5.48 -9.52 -10.42
N ASP A 61 6.00 -8.56 -11.18
CA ASP A 61 7.20 -8.78 -11.98
C ASP A 61 8.39 -8.74 -11.03
N ALA A 62 9.01 -9.90 -10.80
CA ALA A 62 10.11 -10.02 -9.87
C ALA A 62 11.42 -10.48 -10.52
N ASP A 63 12.54 -9.90 -10.10
CA ASP A 63 13.88 -10.25 -10.56
C ASP A 63 14.68 -10.88 -9.40
N PRO A 64 15.43 -11.98 -9.63
CA PRO A 64 16.23 -12.68 -8.62
C PRO A 64 17.20 -11.82 -7.78
N ASN A 65 17.47 -10.57 -8.17
CA ASN A 65 18.39 -9.68 -7.45
C ASN A 65 17.81 -8.31 -7.11
N ASN A 66 16.49 -8.13 -7.18
CA ASN A 66 15.88 -6.86 -6.82
C ASN A 66 15.53 -6.80 -5.31
N THR A 67 15.69 -5.60 -4.74
CA THR A 67 15.18 -5.27 -3.40
C THR A 67 13.95 -4.41 -3.58
N TYR A 68 12.87 -4.78 -2.91
CA TYR A 68 11.60 -4.08 -2.99
C TYR A 68 11.43 -3.16 -1.78
N GLY A 69 10.88 -1.98 -2.03
CA GLY A 69 10.63 -0.95 -1.04
C GLY A 69 9.31 -1.15 -0.28
N PRO A 70 9.13 -0.43 0.85
CA PRO A 70 7.94 -0.50 1.69
C PRO A 70 6.62 -0.17 0.98
N PHE A 71 6.69 0.60 -0.11
CA PHE A 71 5.52 1.07 -0.86
C PHE A 71 5.19 0.21 -2.08
N ASP A 72 6.04 -0.75 -2.45
CA ASP A 72 5.84 -1.58 -3.65
C ASP A 72 4.56 -2.44 -3.56
N PHE A 73 4.11 -2.69 -2.33
CA PHE A 73 2.85 -3.36 -2.01
C PHE A 73 1.87 -2.46 -1.27
N GLY A 74 2.05 -1.14 -1.32
CA GLY A 74 1.11 -0.14 -0.79
C GLY A 74 0.63 -0.43 0.64
N VAL A 75 1.47 -1.02 1.51
CA VAL A 75 1.07 -1.43 2.86
C VAL A 75 1.11 -0.21 3.77
N VAL A 76 -0.06 0.18 4.28
CA VAL A 76 -0.23 1.37 5.13
C VAL A 76 -0.83 0.98 6.47
N GLN A 77 -0.40 1.66 7.53
CA GLN A 77 -0.93 1.46 8.87
C GLN A 77 -2.30 2.16 9.00
N GLY A 78 -3.32 1.43 9.44
CA GLY A 78 -4.70 1.90 9.60
C GLY A 78 -5.68 1.16 8.67
N PRO A 79 -6.99 1.19 8.94
CA PRO A 79 -8.01 0.62 8.07
C PRO A 79 -8.02 1.31 6.70
N LEU A 80 -8.30 0.55 5.62
CA LEU A 80 -8.65 1.13 4.33
C LEU A 80 -9.87 2.02 4.55
N VAL A 81 -9.68 3.34 4.50
CA VAL A 81 -10.82 4.24 4.40
C VAL A 81 -11.46 3.93 3.05
N GLU A 82 -12.65 3.31 3.08
CA GLU A 82 -13.40 2.98 1.87
C GLU A 82 -13.60 4.26 1.07
N GLN A 83 -12.93 4.33 -0.08
CA GLN A 83 -13.12 5.32 -1.15
C GLN A 83 -12.78 6.77 -0.78
N THR A 84 -11.63 7.24 -1.27
CA THR A 84 -11.31 8.67 -1.31
C THR A 84 -12.33 9.41 -2.18
N ASP A 85 -13.17 10.22 -1.55
CA ASP A 85 -14.25 10.94 -2.21
C ASP A 85 -14.30 12.44 -1.82
N LEU A 86 -15.37 13.13 -2.21
CA LEU A 86 -15.53 14.55 -1.97
C LEU A 86 -15.71 14.89 -0.48
N ALA A 87 -16.18 13.97 0.35
CA ALA A 87 -16.24 14.15 1.79
C ALA A 87 -14.83 14.16 2.40
N ASP A 88 -13.92 13.31 1.91
CA ASP A 88 -12.51 13.34 2.34
C ASP A 88 -11.80 14.63 1.89
N PHE A 89 -12.13 15.16 0.71
CA PHE A 89 -11.60 16.45 0.29
C PHE A 89 -12.12 17.61 1.15
N ALA A 90 -13.36 17.51 1.64
CA ALA A 90 -13.90 18.49 2.57
C ALA A 90 -13.13 18.47 3.91
N LEU A 91 -12.74 17.29 4.38
CA LEU A 91 -11.85 17.16 5.55
C LEU A 91 -10.46 17.74 5.25
N LEU A 92 -9.83 17.41 4.12
CA LEU A 92 -8.54 17.98 3.74
C LEU A 92 -8.60 19.51 3.69
N SER A 93 -9.66 20.05 3.10
CA SER A 93 -9.89 21.50 3.00
C SER A 93 -10.11 22.16 4.37
N GLN A 94 -10.75 21.46 5.31
CA GLN A 94 -10.96 21.94 6.68
C GLN A 94 -9.64 22.12 7.44
N TYR A 95 -8.67 21.23 7.19
CA TYR A 95 -7.37 21.23 7.86
C TYR A 95 -6.24 21.83 7.02
N TRP A 96 -6.53 22.42 5.85
CA TRP A 96 -5.53 22.98 4.95
C TRP A 96 -4.63 24.01 5.63
N LEU A 97 -3.30 23.84 5.50
CA LEU A 97 -2.24 24.66 6.12
C LEU A 97 -2.21 24.63 7.65
N GLN A 98 -2.90 23.68 8.30
CA GLN A 98 -2.64 23.41 9.71
C GLN A 98 -1.23 22.86 9.88
N SER A 99 -0.60 23.20 11.00
CA SER A 99 0.81 22.87 11.30
C SER A 99 0.99 22.33 12.73
N ASP A 100 -0.12 22.04 13.40
CA ASP A 100 -0.21 21.42 14.71
C ASP A 100 -0.75 19.99 14.59
N CYS A 101 -0.55 19.31 13.46
CA CYS A 101 -1.03 17.95 13.24
C CYS A 101 -0.13 16.96 13.97
N ASP A 102 -0.67 16.28 14.99
CA ASP A 102 0.08 15.36 15.83
C ASP A 102 -0.81 14.22 16.33
N ALA A 103 -0.23 13.32 17.14
CA ALA A 103 -0.99 12.19 17.69
C ALA A 103 -2.16 12.60 18.62
N ASN A 104 -2.21 13.84 19.12
CA ASN A 104 -3.28 14.33 19.98
C ASN A 104 -4.52 14.79 19.20
N ASN A 105 -4.38 15.11 17.92
CA ASN A 105 -5.49 15.47 17.02
C ASN A 105 -5.64 14.50 15.84
N ASP A 106 -5.15 13.27 16.02
CA ASP A 106 -5.15 12.20 15.03
C ASP A 106 -4.54 12.66 13.69
N PHE A 107 -3.45 13.43 13.73
CA PHE A 107 -2.80 13.99 12.54
C PHE A 107 -3.80 14.79 11.69
N CYS A 108 -4.52 15.71 12.36
CA CYS A 108 -5.59 16.49 11.75
C CYS A 108 -6.69 15.59 11.15
N CYS A 109 -7.21 14.66 11.95
CA CYS A 109 -8.18 13.63 11.53
C CYS A 109 -7.70 12.78 10.33
N GLY A 110 -6.38 12.55 10.24
CA GLY A 110 -5.73 11.78 9.19
C GLY A 110 -5.41 12.55 7.92
N MET A 111 -5.56 13.88 7.92
CA MET A 111 -5.31 14.75 6.76
C MET A 111 -3.83 15.12 6.57
N ASP A 112 -3.01 15.00 7.61
CA ASP A 112 -1.54 14.93 7.47
C ASP A 112 -1.17 13.49 7.08
N ILE A 113 -1.32 13.22 5.77
CA ILE A 113 -1.24 11.89 5.15
C ILE A 113 0.21 11.38 5.18
N ASN A 114 1.18 12.29 4.99
CA ASN A 114 2.60 11.95 5.02
C ASN A 114 3.23 12.02 6.44
N ARG A 115 2.44 12.42 7.46
CA ARG A 115 2.85 12.60 8.86
C ARG A 115 4.00 13.59 9.03
N SER A 116 3.98 14.67 8.26
CA SER A 116 4.98 15.75 8.31
C SER A 116 4.77 16.73 9.48
N GLY A 117 3.59 16.68 10.12
CA GLY A 117 3.16 17.63 11.13
C GLY A 117 2.29 18.77 10.58
N ALA A 118 2.03 18.78 9.27
CA ALA A 118 1.22 19.78 8.61
C ALA A 118 0.34 19.18 7.51
N VAL A 119 -0.76 19.85 7.18
CA VAL A 119 -1.54 19.55 5.96
C VAL A 119 -1.13 20.52 4.87
N ASP A 120 -0.37 20.04 3.89
CA ASP A 120 0.19 20.87 2.83
C ASP A 120 0.04 20.27 1.42
N GLN A 121 0.74 20.87 0.45
CA GLN A 121 0.69 20.44 -0.94
C GLN A 121 1.08 18.96 -1.13
N THR A 122 1.94 18.43 -0.27
CA THR A 122 2.37 17.04 -0.28
C THR A 122 1.21 16.11 0.08
N ASP A 123 0.39 16.48 1.06
CA ASP A 123 -0.80 15.71 1.42
C ASP A 123 -1.86 15.79 0.32
N LEU A 124 -2.06 16.96 -0.27
CA LEU A 124 -2.95 17.12 -1.42
C LEU A 124 -2.49 16.27 -2.61
N LEU A 125 -1.19 16.13 -2.83
CA LEU A 125 -0.65 15.29 -3.90
C LEU A 125 -0.99 13.81 -3.65
N LEU A 126 -0.69 13.29 -2.45
CA LEU A 126 -1.01 11.91 -2.07
C LEU A 126 -2.52 11.63 -2.11
N PHE A 127 -3.33 12.60 -1.69
CA PHE A 127 -4.77 12.56 -1.80
C PHE A 127 -5.24 12.43 -3.25
N CYS A 128 -4.72 13.29 -4.15
CA CYS A 128 -5.04 13.26 -5.57
C CYS A 128 -4.63 11.94 -6.23
N GLU A 129 -3.46 11.39 -5.88
CA GLU A 129 -3.01 10.09 -6.38
C GLU A 129 -4.00 8.98 -6.02
N ARG A 130 -4.44 8.93 -4.76
CA ARG A 130 -5.43 7.95 -4.30
C ARG A 130 -6.77 8.12 -5.02
N TRP A 131 -7.29 9.34 -5.14
CA TRP A 131 -8.54 9.61 -5.86
C TRP A 131 -8.45 9.19 -7.33
N LEU A 132 -7.37 9.56 -8.02
CA LEU A 132 -7.24 9.34 -9.47
C LEU A 132 -6.87 7.89 -9.83
N SER A 133 -6.20 7.15 -8.93
CA SER A 133 -5.81 5.76 -9.16
C SER A 133 -6.99 4.81 -9.39
N LYS A 134 -8.16 5.09 -8.81
CA LYS A 134 -9.39 4.28 -8.98
C LYS A 134 -10.06 4.50 -10.34
N ARG A 135 -10.13 5.75 -10.82
CA ARG A 135 -10.77 6.06 -12.12
C ARG A 135 -10.06 5.44 -13.32
N ALA A 136 -8.76 5.18 -13.21
CA ALA A 136 -7.98 4.51 -14.25
C ALA A 136 -8.28 3.00 -14.36
N LYS A 137 -8.77 2.35 -13.29
CA LYS A 137 -9.09 0.91 -13.30
C LYS A 137 -10.47 0.59 -13.88
N ASP A 138 -11.44 1.50 -13.73
CA ASP A 138 -12.80 1.31 -14.25
C ASP A 138 -12.97 1.68 -15.73
N SER A 139 -11.92 2.16 -16.40
CA SER A 139 -11.96 2.65 -17.79
C SER A 139 -11.52 1.62 -18.84
N ARG A 140 -11.27 0.36 -18.46
CA ARG A 140 -10.98 -0.73 -19.42
C ARG A 140 -12.28 -1.42 -19.84
N LEU A 141 -12.92 -0.84 -20.87
CA LEU A 141 -13.88 -1.53 -21.74
C LEU A 141 -13.14 -2.40 -22.77
#